data_AF-A0A355G5C1-F1
#
_entry.id   AF-A0A355G5C1-F1
#
_cell.length_a   1.000
_cell.length_b   1.000
_cell.length_c   1.000
_cell.angle_alpha   90.00
_cell.angle_beta   90.00
_cell.angle_gamma   90.00
#
_symmetry.space_group_name_H-M   'P 1'
#
loop_
_entity.id
_entity.type
_entity.pdbx_description
1 polymer ?
#
loop_
_entity_poly.entity_id
_entity_poly.type
_entity_poly.pdbx_seq_one_letter_code
_entity_poly.pdbx_strand_id
1 'polypeptide(L)' 'MKYVVTLNGKNYEVEVEETEAVLLSVSDAAPVAAPASAAPAAPVAAP' A
#
# COMPACT_ATOMS: atom_id res chain seq x y z
N MET A 1 -0.97 -16.03 13.56
CA MET A 1 -0.35 -15.55 12.30
C MET A 1 -0.63 -14.06 12.15
N LYS A 2 0.37 -13.26 11.76
CA LYS A 2 0.21 -11.81 11.56
C LYS A 2 -0.17 -11.47 10.12
N TYR A 3 -1.18 -10.62 9.96
CA TYR A 3 -1.67 -10.14 8.68
C TYR A 3 -1.73 -8.62 8.65
N VAL A 4 -1.36 -8.05 7.50
CA VAL A 4 -1.56 -6.63 7.21
C VAL A 4 -2.69 -6.51 6.21
N VAL A 5 -3.80 -5.94 6.64
CA VAL A 5 -4.98 -5.68 5.79
C VAL A 5 -5.09 -4.18 5.56
N THR A 6 -5.22 -3.79 4.30
CA THR A 6 -5.46 -2.38 3.94
C THR A 6 -6.97 -2.20 3.76
N LEU A 7 -7.58 -1.43 4.65
CA LEU A 7 -9.01 -1.13 4.59
C LEU A 7 -9.18 0.39 4.59
N ASN A 8 -9.90 0.92 3.60
CA ASN A 8 -10.21 2.36 3.51
C ASN A 8 -8.98 3.29 3.59
N GLY A 9 -7.83 2.86 3.02
CA GLY A 9 -6.58 3.63 3.08
C GLY A 9 -5.91 3.64 4.46
N LYS A 10 -6.22 2.68 5.33
CA LYS A 10 -5.51 2.45 6.59
C LYS A 10 -4.97 1.03 6.63
N ASN A 11 -3.77 0.85 7.18
CA ASN A 11 -3.17 -0.46 7.40
C ASN A 11 -3.53 -0.95 8.80
N TYR A 12 -4.11 -2.13 8.85
CA TYR A 12 -4.50 -2.81 10.07
C TYR A 12 -3.61 -4.03 10.26
N GLU A 13 -2.86 -4.06 11.35
CA GLU A 13 -2.07 -5.22 11.75
C GLU A 13 -2.93 -6.11 12.65
N VAL A 14 -3.33 -7.26 12.12
CA VAL A 14 -4.20 -8.22 12.81
C VAL A 14 -3.39 -9.47 13.12
N GLU A 15 -3.38 -9.86 14.39
CA GLU A 15 -2.88 -11.15 14.81
C GLU A 15 -4.05 -12.12 14.92
N VAL A 16 -4.02 -13.15 14.07
CA VAL A 16 -5.05 -14.19 14.01
C VAL A 16 -4.53 -15.40 14.75
N GLU A 17 -5.19 -15.74 15.85
CA GLU A 17 -5.07 -17.02 16.53
C GLU A 17 -6.15 -17.99 16.02
N GLU A 18 -6.10 -19.24 16.46
CA GLU A 18 -6.90 -20.35 15.93
C GLU A 18 -8.43 -20.09 15.97
N THR A 19 -8.89 -19.25 16.90
CA THR A 19 -10.31 -18.93 17.09
C THR A 19 -10.62 -17.44 17.21
N GLU A 20 -9.62 -16.58 17.34
CA GLU A 20 -9.80 -15.16 17.67
C GLU A 20 -8.84 -14.28 16.87
N ALA A 21 -9.27 -13.06 16.54
CA ALA A 21 -8.47 -12.08 15.83
C ALA A 21 -8.40 -10.80 16.64
N VAL A 22 -7.19 -10.40 17.02
CA VAL A 22 -6.94 -9.19 17.80
C VAL A 22 -6.24 -8.16 16.93
N LEU A 23 -6.81 -6.95 16.90
CA LEU A 23 -6.17 -5.82 16.24
C LEU A 23 -5.07 -5.27 17.14
N LEU A 24 -3.83 -5.37 16.70
CA LEU A 24 -2.68 -4.94 17.48
C LEU A 24 -2.39 -3.45 17.29
N SER A 25 -2.59 -2.93 16.07
CA SER A 25 -2.32 -1.54 15.77
C SER A 25 -3.08 -1.06 14.53
N VAL A 26 -3.51 0.20 14.58
CA VAL A 26 -4.02 0.94 13.42
C VAL A 26 -2.97 1.94 13.00
N SER A 27 -2.47 1.80 11.79
CA SER A 27 -1.60 2.79 11.17
C SER A 27 -2.32 3.39 9.97
N ASP A 28 -2.18 4.71 9.79
CA ASP A 28 -2.62 5.32 8.54
C ASP A 28 -1.80 4.70 7.40
N ALA A 29 -2.47 4.20 6.35
CA ALA A 29 -1.73 3.68 5.22
C ALA A 29 -1.08 4.90 4.59
N ALA A 30 0.26 4.90 4.53
CA ALA A 30 0.96 5.93 3.80
C ALA A 30 0.28 6.06 2.43
N PRO A 31 -0.08 7.29 2.00
CA PRO A 31 -0.81 7.47 0.75
C PRO A 31 -0.05 6.71 -0.33
N VAL A 32 -0.74 5.77 -0.96
CA VAL A 32 -0.20 5.02 -2.08
C VAL A 32 0.09 6.07 -3.14
N ALA A 33 1.37 6.46 -3.23
CA ALA A 33 1.82 7.41 -4.22
C ALA A 33 1.39 6.87 -5.57
N ALA A 34 0.55 7.64 -6.28
CA ALA A 34 0.12 7.28 -7.61
C ALA A 34 1.37 6.94 -8.45
N PRO A 35 1.34 5.85 -9.25
CA PRO A 35 2.49 5.51 -10.08
C PRO A 35 2.86 6.76 -10.88
N ALA A 36 4.10 7.22 -10.69
CA ALA A 36 4.59 8.42 -11.35
C ALA A 36 4.39 8.25 -12.86
N SER A 37 3.62 9.16 -13.46
CA SER A 37 3.40 9.18 -14.90
C SER A 37 4.76 9.15 -15.59
N ALA A 38 4.98 8.15 -16.44
CA ALA A 38 6.17 8.07 -17.26
C ALA A 38 6.31 9.36 -18.07
N ALA A 39 7.46 10.02 -17.93
CA ALA A 39 7.74 11.25 -18.65
C ALA A 39 7.72 10.99 -20.17
N PRO A 40 7.17 11.92 -20.97
CA PRO A 40 7.14 11.75 -22.43
C PRO A 40 8.57 11.71 -22.98
N ALA A 41 8.86 10.72 -23.81
CA ALA A 41 10.14 10.59 -24.49
C ALA A 41 10.36 11.81 -25.41
N ALA A 42 11.54 12.44 -25.27
CA ALA A 42 11.93 13.57 -26.09
C ALA A 42 12.06 13.16 -27.57
N PRO A 43 11.69 14.04 -28.53
CA PRO A 43 11.83 13.73 -29.94
C PRO A 43 13.31 13.64 -30.31
N VAL A 44 13.68 12.51 -30.93
CA VAL A 44 14.99 12.33 -31.54
C VAL A 44 15.08 13.22 -32.78
N ALA A 45 16.05 14.13 -32.80
CA ALA A 45 16.37 14.92 -33.99
C ALA A 45 16.92 13.99 -35.08
N ALA A 46 16.32 14.07 -36.27
CA ALA A 46 16.74 13.32 -37.45
C ALA A 46 18.03 13.91 -38.06
N PRO A 47 18.87 13.09 -38.72
CA PRO A 47 20.18 13.48 -39.24
C PRO A 47 20.14 14.50 -40.37
#